data_AF-A0A351CXW5-F1
#
_entry.id   AF-A0A351CXW5-F1
#
_cell.length_a   1.000
_cell.length_b   1.000
_cell.length_c   1.000
_cell.angle_alpha   90.00
_cell.angle_beta   90.00
_cell.angle_gamma   90.00
#
_symmetry.space_group_name_H-M   'P 1'
#
loop_
_entity.id
_entity.type
_entity.pdbx_description
1 polymer ?
#
loop_
_entity_poly.entity_id
_entity_poly.type
_entity_poly.pdbx_seq_one_letter_code
_entity_poly.pdbx_strand_id
1 'polypeptide(L)' 'SLWHEELENTTNLYFNCINPGAVRTAMRRLSHPGEVAEESPAPTEIMPAYLQALSTIDSTYRGKILLI' A
#
# COMPACT_ATOMS: atom_id res chain seq x y z
N SER A 1 8.12 -10.91 -1.87
CA SER A 1 8.17 -10.50 -3.29
C SER A 1 9.59 -10.76 -3.80
N LEU A 2 9.78 -11.09 -5.09
CA LEU A 2 11.10 -11.46 -5.64
C LEU A 2 12.20 -10.44 -5.31
N TRP A 3 11.90 -9.14 -5.42
CA TRP A 3 12.83 -8.05 -5.08
C TRP A 3 13.27 -8.03 -3.61
N HIS A 4 12.40 -8.46 -2.70
CA HIS A 4 12.77 -8.57 -1.29
C HIS A 4 13.74 -9.72 -1.07
N GLU A 5 13.47 -10.88 -1.69
CA GLU A 5 14.30 -12.10 -1.56
C GLU A 5 15.73 -11.89 -2.05
N GLU A 6 15.94 -11.10 -3.12
CA GLU A 6 17.28 -10.80 -3.63
C GLU A 6 18.09 -9.86 -2.72
N LEU A 7 17.40 -8.95 -2.01
CA LEU A 7 18.03 -7.85 -1.28
C LEU A 7 18.10 -8.06 0.24
N GLU A 8 17.42 -9.07 0.76
CA GLU A 8 17.30 -9.38 2.19
C GLU A 8 18.67 -9.53 2.88
N ASN A 9 19.66 -10.14 2.21
CA ASN A 9 20.96 -10.45 2.80
C ASN A 9 22.09 -9.53 2.36
N THR A 10 21.84 -8.62 1.41
CA THR A 10 22.88 -7.81 0.76
C THR A 10 22.77 -6.32 1.11
N THR A 11 21.57 -5.84 1.45
CA THR A 11 21.32 -4.43 1.73
C THR A 11 20.26 -4.26 2.82
N ASN A 12 20.27 -3.13 3.52
CA ASN A 12 19.20 -2.77 4.47
C ASN A 12 17.98 -2.15 3.77
N LEU A 13 17.70 -2.51 2.51
CA LEU A 13 16.57 -2.01 1.75
C LEU A 13 15.34 -2.90 1.97
N TYR A 14 14.19 -2.26 2.18
CA TYR A 14 12.92 -2.95 2.39
C TYR A 14 11.93 -2.57 1.30
N PHE A 15 11.27 -3.59 0.73
CA PHE A 15 10.29 -3.42 -0.32
C PHE A 15 8.97 -3.99 0.16
N ASN A 16 7.95 -3.14 0.17
CA ASN A 16 6.58 -3.54 0.47
C ASN A 16 5.72 -3.12 -0.72
N CYS A 17 4.77 -3.97 -1.08
CA CYS A 17 3.76 -3.65 -2.08
C CYS A 17 2.47 -3.31 -1.35
N ILE A 18 1.84 -2.19 -1.70
CA ILE A 18 0.58 -1.76 -1.08
C ILE A 18 -0.48 -1.72 -2.16
N ASN A 19 -1.57 -2.45 -1.93
CA ASN A 19 -2.80 -2.31 -2.68
C ASN A 19 -3.80 -1.51 -1.84
N PRO A 20 -4.06 -0.24 -2.18
CA PRO A 20 -4.94 0.62 -1.39
C PRO A 20 -6.43 0.35 -1.61
N GLY A 21 -6.81 -0.58 -2.50
CA GLY A 21 -8.21 -0.89 -2.78
C GLY A 21 -8.94 0.27 -3.48
N ALA A 22 -10.25 0.33 -3.30
CA ALA A 22 -11.08 1.40 -3.85
C ALA A 22 -10.93 2.66 -2.98
N VAL A 23 -10.25 3.67 -3.51
CA VAL A 23 -10.01 4.94 -2.80
C VAL A 23 -10.54 6.07 -3.64
N ARG A 24 -11.18 7.05 -2.98
CA ARG A 24 -11.74 8.24 -3.62
C ARG A 24 -10.64 9.16 -4.18
N THR A 25 -10.14 8.81 -5.36
CA THR A 25 -9.10 9.55 -6.10
C THR A 25 -9.59 9.92 -7.49
N ALA A 26 -8.94 10.89 -8.13
CA ALA A 26 -9.23 11.22 -9.53
C ALA A 26 -8.98 10.03 -10.47
N MET A 27 -7.94 9.23 -10.18
CA MET A 27 -7.64 8.01 -10.93
C MET A 27 -8.80 7.00 -10.85
N ARG A 28 -9.36 6.75 -9.65
CA ARG A 28 -10.48 5.82 -9.48
C ARG A 28 -11.71 6.27 -10.26
N ARG A 29 -12.08 7.56 -10.17
CA ARG A 29 -13.21 8.11 -10.95
C ARG A 29 -13.04 7.95 -12.46
N LEU A 30 -11.82 8.09 -12.98
CA LEU A 30 -11.55 7.88 -14.41
C LEU A 30 -11.65 6.40 -14.78
N SER A 31 -11.15 5.51 -13.93
CA SER A 31 -11.16 4.05 -14.19
C SER A 31 -12.54 3.40 -14.00
N HIS A 32 -13.38 3.93 -13.10
CA HIS A 32 -14.67 3.38 -12.71
C HIS A 32 -15.73 4.51 -12.60
N PRO A 33 -16.16 5.09 -13.73
CA PRO A 33 -17.01 6.29 -13.75
C PRO A 33 -18.45 6.10 -13.21
N GLY A 34 -18.89 4.85 -13.02
CA GLY A 34 -20.22 4.53 -12.48
C GLY A 34 -20.24 4.24 -10.97
N GLU A 35 -19.08 4.26 -10.29
CA GLU A 35 -19.02 4.02 -8.84
C GLU A 35 -19.37 5.29 -8.05
N VAL A 36 -20.09 5.11 -6.93
CA VAL A 36 -20.40 6.20 -6.01
C VAL A 36 -19.15 6.51 -5.19
N ALA A 37 -18.64 7.73 -5.34
CA ALA A 37 -17.36 8.12 -4.75
C ALA A 37 -17.38 8.08 -3.21
N GLU A 38 -18.54 8.27 -2.60
CA GLU A 38 -18.79 8.26 -1.16
C GLU A 38 -18.72 6.86 -0.55
N GLU A 39 -18.84 5.79 -1.35
CA GLU A 39 -18.69 4.40 -0.88
C GLU A 39 -17.21 4.02 -0.67
N SER A 40 -16.29 4.78 -1.27
CA SER A 40 -14.85 4.55 -1.13
C SER A 40 -14.25 5.43 -0.02
N PRO A 41 -13.34 4.89 0.82
CA PRO A 41 -12.60 5.68 1.79
C PRO A 41 -11.84 6.84 1.14
N ALA A 42 -11.70 7.93 1.90
CA ALA A 42 -10.85 9.04 1.55
C ALA A 42 -9.37 8.64 1.65
N PRO A 43 -8.49 9.26 0.84
CA PRO A 43 -7.05 8.99 0.91
C PRO A 43 -6.44 9.19 2.30
N THR A 44 -6.99 10.08 3.12
CA THR A 44 -6.53 10.33 4.49
C THR A 44 -6.81 9.16 5.43
N GLU A 45 -7.86 8.38 5.17
CA GLU A 45 -8.31 7.28 6.04
C GLU A 45 -7.41 6.04 5.91
N ILE A 46 -6.77 5.85 4.75
CA ILE A 46 -5.86 4.73 4.48
C ILE A 46 -4.41 5.01 4.91
N MET A 47 -4.06 6.26 5.26
CA MET A 47 -2.69 6.67 5.61
C MET A 47 -2.05 5.89 6.77
N PRO A 48 -2.77 5.43 7.81
CA PRO A 48 -2.16 4.63 8.87
C PRO A 48 -1.50 3.34 8.34
N ALA A 49 -2.08 2.69 7.33
CA ALA A 49 -1.50 1.50 6.72
C ALA A 49 -0.22 1.80 5.92
N TYR A 50 -0.16 2.97 5.26
CA TYR A 50 1.07 3.44 4.61
C TYR A 50 2.19 3.71 5.61
N LEU A 51 1.86 4.31 6.76
CA LEU A 51 2.84 4.55 7.81
C LEU A 51 3.38 3.25 8.40
N GLN A 52 2.52 2.24 8.60
CA GLN A 52 2.94 0.91 9.03
C GLN A 52 3.86 0.25 8.01
N ALA A 53 3.54 0.35 6.72
CA ALA A 53 4.33 -0.23 5.64
C ALA A 53 5.72 0.43 5.47
N LEU A 54 5.84 1.73 5.77
CA LEU A 54 7.09 2.48 5.66
C LEU A 54 7.91 2.48 6.95
N SER A 55 7.27 2.16 8.08
CA SER A 55 7.93 2.13 9.37
C SER A 55 9.01 1.07 9.40
N THR A 56 10.22 1.46 9.83
CA THR A 56 11.34 0.55 10.05
C THR A 56 11.27 -0.15 11.41
N ILE A 57 10.30 0.24 12.25
CA ILE A 57 10.16 -0.23 13.64
C ILE A 57 9.68 -1.68 13.68
N ASP A 58 8.87 -2.10 12.70
CA ASP A 58 8.27 -3.43 12.70
C ASP A 58 8.82 -4.28 11.54
N SER A 59 9.63 -5.29 11.87
CA SER A 59 10.18 -6.24 10.89
C SER A 59 9.12 -7.20 10.34
N THR A 60 7.95 -7.27 10.96
CA THR A 60 6.86 -8.19 10.60
C THR A 60 6.29 -7.92 9.20
N TYR A 61 6.43 -6.70 8.69
CA TYR A 61 5.81 -6.27 7.44
C TYR A 61 6.73 -6.27 6.23
N ARG A 62 7.98 -6.74 6.37
CA ARG A 62 8.99 -6.75 5.28
C ARG A 62 8.64 -7.73 4.17
N GLY A 63 8.76 -7.30 2.91
CA GLY A 63 8.62 -8.17 1.75
C GLY A 63 7.19 -8.59 1.41
N LYS A 64 6.21 -7.99 2.08
CA LYS A 64 4.80 -8.39 2.01
C LYS A 64 4.01 -7.53 1.04
N ILE A 65 2.90 -8.10 0.58
CA ILE A 65 1.84 -7.40 -0.11
C ILE A 65 0.79 -7.05 0.94
N LEU A 66 0.60 -5.76 1.20
CA LEU A 66 -0.37 -5.23 2.14
C LEU A 66 -1.62 -4.84 1.38
N LEU A 67 -2.72 -5.52 1.72
CA LEU A 67 -4.05 -5.17 1.26
C LEU A 67 -4.68 -4.30 2.34
N ILE A 68 -5.09 -3.09 1.97
CA ILE A 68 -5.80 -2.14 2.83
C ILE A 68 -7.30 -2.33 2.63
#